data_AF-A0A7W7AMM3-F1
#
_entry.id   AF-A0A7W7AMM3-F1
#
_cell.length_a   1.000
_cell.length_b   1.000
_cell.length_c   1.000
_cell.angle_alpha   90.00
_cell.angle_beta   90.00
_cell.angle_gamma   90.00
#
_symmetry.space_group_name_H-M   'P 1'
#
loop_
_entity.id
_entity.type
_entity.pdbx_description
1 polymer ?
#
loop_
_entity_poly.entity_id
_entity_poly.type
_entity_poly.pdbx_seq_one_letter_code
_entity_poly.pdbx_strand_id
1 'polypeptide(L)' 'MPAKKHKPEEIIGKLREVEIMLGQHRSTQRKVPFGADDEEALTEDIIALARQYGRYGYRRVTALLHAAGWSVNHMA' A
#
# COMPACT_ATOMS: atom_id res chain seq x y z
N MET A 1 8.19 -8.38 -17.93
CA MET A 1 8.73 -9.33 -16.93
C MET A 1 7.86 -9.21 -15.69
N PRO A 2 7.16 -10.26 -15.22
CA PRO A 2 6.28 -10.13 -14.06
C PRO A 2 7.12 -9.87 -12.80
N ALA A 3 6.83 -8.78 -12.08
CA ALA A 3 7.48 -8.45 -10.82
C ALA A 3 7.13 -9.52 -9.78
N LYS A 4 8.15 -10.13 -9.17
CA LYS A 4 7.96 -11.18 -8.16
C LYS A 4 7.37 -10.57 -6.89
N LYS A 5 6.12 -10.91 -6.58
CA LYS A 5 5.48 -10.62 -5.28
C LYS A 5 6.24 -11.42 -4.20
N HIS A 6 7.08 -10.74 -3.42
CA HIS A 6 7.81 -11.36 -2.32
C HIS A 6 6.93 -11.39 -1.07
N LYS A 7 6.98 -12.51 -0.35
CA LYS A 7 6.29 -12.62 0.93
C LYS A 7 7.00 -11.76 1.99
N PRO A 8 6.28 -11.21 2.97
CA PRO A 8 6.84 -10.27 3.96
C PRO A 8 8.03 -10.85 4.73
N GLU A 9 8.06 -12.15 5.01
CA GLU A 9 9.17 -12.84 5.67
C GLU A 9 10.47 -12.82 4.85
N GLU A 10 10.37 -12.96 3.52
CA GLU A 10 11.52 -12.91 2.61
C GLU A 10 12.08 -11.49 2.51
N ILE A 11 11.20 -10.50 2.54
CA ILE A 11 11.58 -9.07 2.54
C ILE A 11 12.33 -8.75 3.84
N ILE A 12 11.81 -9.20 4.99
CA ILE A 12 12.43 -8.99 6.30
C ILE A 12 13.81 -9.68 6.39
N GLY A 13 13.93 -10.91 5.88
CA GLY A 13 15.20 -11.64 5.85
C GLY A 13 16.26 -10.90 5.03
N LYS A 14 15.92 -10.50 3.80
CA LYS A 14 16.83 -9.76 2.90
C LYS A 14 17.24 -8.39 3.47
N LEU A 15 16.30 -7.68 4.11
CA LEU A 15 16.61 -6.39 4.74
C LEU A 15 17.60 -6.56 5.91
N ARG A 16 17.44 -7.60 6.75
CA ARG A 16 18.33 -7.87 7.88
C ARG A 16 19.77 -8.16 7.42
N GLU A 17 19.95 -8.90 6.34
CA GLU A 17 21.28 -9.19 5.78
C GLU A 17 21.98 -7.91 5.30
N VAL A 18 21.23 -7.02 4.63
CA VAL A 18 21.73 -5.73 4.16
C VAL A 18 22.03 -4.76 5.30
N GLU A 19 21.20 -4.72 6.36
CA GLU A 19 21.45 -3.95 7.59
C GLU A 19 22.77 -4.33 8.26
N ILE A 20 23.03 -5.63 8.40
CA ILE A 20 24.28 -6.14 9.00
C ILE A 20 25.47 -5.78 8.12
N MET A 21 25.36 -5.95 6.80
CA MET A 21 26.43 -5.68 5.84
C MET A 21 26.81 -4.19 5.78
N LEU A 22 25.83 -3.28 5.87
CA LEU A 22 26.04 -1.84 5.75
C LEU A 22 26.26 -1.14 7.11
N GLY A 23 26.09 -1.84 8.23
CA GLY A 23 26.12 -1.26 9.57
C GLY A 23 25.05 -0.19 9.80
N GLN A 24 24.04 -0.13 8.93
CA GLN A 24 23.03 0.92 8.91
C GLN A 24 21.79 0.46 9.69
N HIS A 25 21.32 1.30 10.62
CA HIS A 25 20.12 1.01 11.40
C HIS A 25 18.87 1.02 10.51
N ARG A 26 17.98 0.05 10.74
CA ARG A 26 16.66 -0.12 10.11
C ARG A 26 15.88 1.18 9.93
N SER A 27 15.93 2.09 10.91
CA SER A 27 15.16 3.34 10.88
C SER A 27 15.61 4.31 9.79
N THR A 28 16.78 4.10 9.20
CA THR A 28 17.35 4.94 8.13
C THR A 28 16.96 4.41 6.73
N GLN A 29 16.55 3.14 6.62
CA GLN A 29 16.11 2.54 5.37
C GLN A 29 14.62 2.79 5.16
N ARG A 30 14.27 3.77 4.32
CA ARG A 30 12.87 3.98 3.91
C ARG A 30 12.44 2.85 2.98
N LYS A 31 11.36 2.15 3.33
CA LYS A 31 10.70 1.22 2.42
C LYS A 31 10.27 2.01 1.18
N VAL A 32 10.82 1.66 0.03
CA VAL A 32 10.34 2.18 -1.26
C VAL A 32 8.88 1.75 -1.37
N PRO A 33 7.92 2.69 -1.57
CA PRO A 33 6.53 2.33 -1.74
C PRO A 33 6.43 1.36 -2.92
N PHE A 34 5.95 0.16 -2.62
CA PHE A 34 5.61 -0.82 -3.64
C PHE A 34 4.17 -0.52 -4.02
N GLY A 35 3.97 0.10 -5.18
CA GLY A 35 2.63 0.36 -5.68
C GLY A 35 1.92 -0.97 -5.90
N ALA A 36 0.74 -1.13 -5.30
CA ALA A 36 -0.08 -2.30 -5.57
C ALA A 36 -0.52 -2.25 -7.04
N ASP A 37 -0.64 -3.39 -7.71
CA ASP A 37 -1.13 -3.45 -9.10
C ASP A 37 -2.49 -2.74 -9.24
N ASP A 38 -3.26 -2.68 -8.15
CA ASP A 38 -4.60 -2.12 -8.09
C ASP A 38 -4.63 -0.65 -7.60
N GLU A 39 -3.47 0.01 -7.43
CA GLU A 39 -3.38 1.39 -6.90
C GLU A 39 -3.99 2.44 -7.86
N GLU A 40 -3.81 2.27 -9.17
CA GLU A 40 -4.45 3.13 -10.18
C GLU A 40 -5.97 2.98 -10.13
N ALA A 41 -6.47 1.75 -10.11
CA ALA A 41 -7.90 1.46 -10.04
C ALA A 41 -8.52 1.97 -8.71
N LEU A 42 -7.79 1.86 -7.60
CA LEU A 42 -8.22 2.45 -6.31
C LEU A 42 -8.33 3.98 -6.40
N THR A 43 -7.39 4.62 -7.10
CA THR A 43 -7.37 6.07 -7.28
C THR A 43 -8.53 6.54 -8.15
N GLU A 44 -8.83 5.81 -9.23
CA GLU A 44 -9.98 6.09 -10.10
C GLU A 44 -11.30 5.98 -9.32
N ASP A 45 -11.47 4.95 -8.51
CA ASP A 45 -12.66 4.77 -7.67
C ASP A 45 -12.78 5.84 -6.58
N ILE A 46 -11.66 6.24 -5.95
CA ILE A 46 -11.64 7.37 -5.01
C ILE A 46 -12.11 8.66 -5.72
N ILE A 47 -11.60 8.94 -6.92
CA ILE A 47 -11.97 10.12 -7.70
C ILE A 47 -13.44 10.06 -8.10
N ALA A 48 -13.94 8.90 -8.56
CA ALA A 48 -15.33 8.70 -8.94
C ALA A 48 -16.27 8.94 -7.75
N LEU A 49 -15.97 8.36 -6.59
CA LEU A 49 -16.74 8.54 -5.37
C LEU A 49 -16.70 9.99 -4.86
N ALA A 50 -15.55 10.65 -4.92
CA ALA A 50 -15.43 12.06 -4.53
C ALA A 50 -16.18 12.99 -5.50
N ARG A 51 -16.22 12.67 -6.80
CA ARG A 51 -17.02 13.43 -7.79
C ARG A 51 -18.51 13.22 -7.60
N GLN A 52 -18.94 11.98 -7.35
CA GLN A 52 -20.35 11.62 -7.16
C GLN A 52 -20.89 12.12 -5.81
N TYR A 53 -20.06 12.06 -4.77
CA TYR A 53 -20.43 12.37 -3.40
C TYR A 53 -19.52 13.46 -2.82
N GLY A 54 -19.41 14.62 -3.47
CA GLY A 54 -18.45 15.69 -3.11
C GLY A 54 -18.54 16.28 -1.70
N ARG A 55 -19.59 15.98 -0.92
CA ARG A 55 -19.67 16.33 0.52
C ARG A 55 -19.25 15.21 1.46
N TYR A 56 -18.91 14.04 0.93
CA TYR A 56 -18.53 12.90 1.74
C TYR A 56 -17.05 13.03 2.08
N GLY A 57 -16.77 13.15 3.38
CA GLY A 57 -15.40 13.08 3.90
C GLY A 57 -14.84 11.66 3.84
N TYR A 58 -13.55 11.56 4.16
CA TYR A 58 -12.76 10.32 4.03
C TYR A 58 -13.48 9.09 4.59
N ARG A 59 -14.12 9.17 5.78
CA ARG A 59 -14.80 8.03 6.42
C ARG A 59 -15.88 7.40 5.56
N ARG A 60 -16.63 8.22 4.83
CA ARG A 60 -17.74 7.73 3.99
C ARG A 60 -17.24 7.16 2.68
N VAL A 61 -16.23 7.80 2.10
CA VAL A 61 -15.53 7.27 0.93
C VAL A 61 -14.88 5.92 1.26
N THR A 62 -14.20 5.79 2.41
CA THR A 62 -13.62 4.52 2.87
C THR A 62 -14.68 3.42 3.05
N ALA A 63 -15.85 3.74 3.62
CA ALA A 63 -16.94 2.77 3.74
C ALA A 63 -17.46 2.28 2.38
N LEU A 64 -17.58 3.17 1.39
CA LEU A 64 -18.00 2.82 0.04
C LEU A 64 -16.94 1.98 -0.68
N LEU A 65 -15.66 2.30 -0.49
CA LEU A 65 -14.56 1.50 -1.02
C LEU A 65 -14.58 0.07 -0.44
N HIS A 66 -14.75 -0.08 0.88
CA HIS A 66 -14.91 -1.42 1.49
C HIS A 66 -16.14 -2.16 0.95
N ALA A 67 -17.28 -1.48 0.76
CA ALA A 67 -18.47 -2.09 0.17
C ALA A 67 -18.27 -2.51 -1.29
N ALA A 68 -17.43 -1.79 -2.04
CA ALA A 68 -16.99 -2.14 -3.39
C ALA A 68 -15.91 -3.25 -3.41
N GLY A 69 -15.50 -3.77 -2.26
CA GLY A 69 -14.52 -4.84 -2.13
C GLY A 69 -13.06 -4.37 -2.03
N TRP A 70 -12.82 -3.06 -1.96
CA TRP A 70 -11.48 -2.54 -1.76
C TRP A 70 -10.96 -2.83 -0.36
N SER A 71 -9.73 -3.35 -0.31
CA SER A 71 -8.95 -3.53 0.90
C SER A 71 -8.15 -2.26 1.19
N VAL A 72 -8.77 -1.28 1.85
CA VAL A 72 -8.16 0.01 2.20
C VAL A 72 -7.72 0.01 3.66
N ASN A 73 -6.53 0.54 3.97
CA ASN A 73 -6.01 0.68 5.34
C ASN A 73 -5.97 -0.65 6.15
N HIS A 74 -5.52 -1.74 5.52
CA HIS A 74 -5.18 -2.96 6.25
C HIS A 74 -3.68 -2.97 6.53
N MET A 75 -3.29 -2.83 7.80
CA MET A 75 -2.02 -3.40 8.26
C MET A 75 -2.24 -4.91 8.39
N ALA A 76 -1.84 -5.66 7.36
CA ALA A 76 -1.60 -7.10 7.46
C ALA A 76 -0.13 -7.35 7.76
#